data_AF-A0A1B7VD57-F1
#
_entry.id   AF-A0A1B7VD57-F1
#
_cell.length_a   1.000
_cell.length_b   1.000
_cell.length_c   1.000
_cell.angle_alpha   90.00
_cell.angle_beta   90.00
_cell.angle_gamma   90.00
#
_symmetry.space_group_name_H-M   'P 1'
#
loop_
_entity.id
_entity.type
_entity.pdbx_description
1 polymer ?
#
loop_
_entity_poly.entity_id
_entity_poly.type
_entity_poly.pdbx_seq_one_letter_code
_entity_poly.pdbx_strand_id
1 'polypeptide(L)'
;MRSRIENNILFIHHEDVPEFKKGGSVVRNSYFWALRSIAGRARRYHDWEYESEVWLALERMLLSFTESGYLGYKETMLEFPLSQGEIPTVLRNAATWE
;
A
#
# COMPACT_ATOMS: atom_id res chain seq x y z
N MET A 1 -3.05 -6.62 0.65
CA MET A 1 -3.70 -5.38 0.20
C MET A 1 -4.07 -5.51 -1.26
N ARG A 2 -5.36 -5.69 -1.59
CA ARG A 2 -5.85 -5.80 -2.97
C ARG A 2 -5.43 -4.57 -3.76
N SER A 3 -4.74 -4.83 -4.86
CA SER A 3 -4.02 -3.85 -5.65
C SER A 3 -4.26 -4.06 -7.13
N ARG A 4 -4.38 -2.96 -7.88
CA ARG A 4 -4.48 -2.99 -9.35
C ARG A 4 -3.75 -1.80 -9.94
N ILE A 5 -3.24 -1.93 -11.16
CA ILE A 5 -2.63 -0.80 -11.87
C ILE A 5 -3.43 -0.51 -13.12
N GLU A 6 -3.82 0.76 -13.26
CA GLU A 6 -4.54 1.28 -14.42
C GLU A 6 -3.96 2.65 -14.76
N ASN A 7 -3.67 2.90 -16.04
CA ASN A 7 -3.09 4.17 -16.52
C ASN A 7 -1.85 4.62 -15.73
N ASN A 8 -0.97 3.67 -15.37
CA ASN A 8 0.26 3.91 -14.60
C ASN A 8 0.01 4.48 -13.18
N ILE A 9 -1.19 4.26 -12.65
CA ILE A 9 -1.56 4.56 -11.26
C ILE A 9 -1.82 3.24 -10.55
N LEU A 10 -1.19 3.06 -9.39
CA LEU A 10 -1.49 1.96 -8.49
C LEU A 10 -2.68 2.35 -7.61
N PHE A 11 -3.68 1.50 -7.58
CA PHE A 11 -4.82 1.59 -6.68
C PHE A 11 -4.70 0.53 -5.60
N ILE A 12 -4.83 0.94 -4.34
CA ILE A 12 -4.99 0.04 -3.20
C ILE A 12 -6.44 0.12 -2.73
N HIS A 13 -7.10 -1.03 -2.59
CA HIS A 13 -8.50 -1.10 -2.19
C HIS A 13 -8.74 -0.43 -0.84
N HIS A 14 -9.78 0.39 -0.74
CA HIS A 14 -10.06 1.23 0.43
C HIS A 14 -10.28 0.49 1.76
N GLU A 15 -10.60 -0.81 1.72
CA GLU A 15 -10.75 -1.65 2.92
C GLU A 15 -9.41 -2.20 3.42
N ASP A 16 -8.36 -2.15 2.58
CA ASP A 16 -7.06 -2.73 2.89
C ASP A 16 -6.01 -1.66 3.25
N VAL A 17 -6.35 -0.39 3.09
CA VAL A 17 -5.54 0.73 3.60
C VAL A 17 -5.74 0.87 5.12
N PRO A 18 -4.71 1.28 5.89
CA PRO A 18 -4.85 1.44 7.33
C PRO A 18 -5.87 2.52 7.69
N GLU A 19 -6.42 2.43 8.90
CA GLU A 19 -7.24 3.48 9.48
C GLU A 19 -6.51 4.22 10.60
N PHE A 20 -6.72 5.54 10.67
CA PHE A 20 -6.29 6.31 11.83
C PHE A 20 -7.20 6.06 13.03
N LYS A 21 -6.61 5.73 14.19
CA LYS A 21 -7.34 5.56 15.45
C LYS A 21 -6.79 6.49 16.53
N LYS A 22 -7.61 7.44 17.00
CA LYS A 22 -7.25 8.31 18.13
C LYS A 22 -7.03 7.46 19.39
N GLY A 23 -5.87 7.60 20.02
CA GLY A 23 -5.44 6.76 21.15
C GLY A 23 -5.07 5.33 20.76
N GLY A 24 -4.95 5.02 19.46
CA GLY A 24 -4.52 3.72 18.95
C GLY A 24 -3.00 3.54 18.97
N SER A 25 -2.54 2.44 18.36
CA SER A 25 -1.12 2.12 18.23
C SER A 25 -0.37 3.23 17.50
N VAL A 26 0.74 3.68 18.10
CA VAL A 26 1.65 4.66 17.50
C VAL A 26 2.15 4.15 16.15
N VAL A 27 2.54 2.87 16.05
CA VAL A 27 3.06 2.29 14.81
C VAL A 27 2.01 2.27 13.70
N ARG A 28 0.77 1.86 14.00
CA ARG A 28 -0.31 1.84 12.99
C ARG A 28 -0.68 3.24 12.52
N ASN A 29 -0.74 4.20 13.43
CA ASN A 29 -1.00 5.59 13.06
C ASN A 29 0.16 6.20 12.25
N SER A 30 1.41 5.86 12.59
CA SER A 30 2.57 6.24 11.78
C SER A 30 2.52 5.63 10.38
N TYR A 31 2.16 4.35 10.27
CA TYR A 31 1.97 3.67 8.98
C TYR A 31 0.91 4.36 8.13
N PHE A 32 -0.24 4.66 8.75
CA PHE A 32 -1.31 5.43 8.10
C PHE A 32 -0.81 6.76 7.53
N TRP A 33 -0.12 7.56 8.35
CA TRP A 33 0.36 8.86 7.90
C TRP A 33 1.47 8.77 6.86
N ALA A 34 2.36 7.77 6.98
CA ALA A 34 3.42 7.54 6.02
C ALA A 34 2.84 7.22 4.64
N LEU A 35 1.94 6.23 4.54
CA LEU A 35 1.27 5.90 3.29
C LEU A 35 0.51 7.09 2.72
N ARG A 36 -0.23 7.82 3.57
CA ARG A 36 -1.06 8.94 3.13
C ARG A 36 -0.23 10.10 2.60
N SER A 37 0.98 10.30 3.10
CA SER A 37 1.85 11.43 2.75
C SER A 37 2.41 11.35 1.33
N ILE A 38 2.46 10.16 0.74
CA ILE A 38 2.97 9.93 -0.62
C ILE A 38 1.87 9.55 -1.62
N ALA A 39 0.62 9.45 -1.18
CA ALA A 39 -0.51 9.15 -2.05
C ALA A 39 -0.93 10.40 -2.84
N GLY A 40 -1.11 10.25 -4.15
CA GLY A 40 -1.72 11.28 -5.00
C GLY A 40 -3.16 11.57 -4.60
N ARG A 41 -3.91 10.51 -4.25
CA ARG A 41 -5.25 10.61 -3.65
C ARG A 41 -5.46 9.57 -2.55
N ALA A 42 -5.95 10.03 -1.40
CA ALA A 42 -6.25 9.21 -0.23
C ALA A 42 -7.55 9.70 0.44
N ARG A 43 -8.68 9.51 -0.25
CA ARG A 43 -10.00 9.89 0.27
C ARG A 43 -10.57 8.78 1.14
N ARG A 44 -11.41 9.16 2.10
CA ARG A 44 -12.13 8.20 2.95
C ARG A 44 -13.10 7.38 2.08
N TYR A 45 -13.15 6.07 2.26
CA TYR A 45 -14.02 5.14 1.51
C TYR A 45 -13.76 5.09 0.00
N HIS A 46 -12.55 5.42 -0.42
CA HIS A 46 -12.11 5.30 -1.81
C HIS A 46 -10.74 4.65 -1.84
N ASP A 47 -10.46 3.97 -2.95
CA ASP A 47 -9.14 3.40 -3.19
C ASP A 47 -8.08 4.51 -3.12
N TRP A 48 -6.92 4.17 -2.56
CA TRP A 48 -5.80 5.10 -2.52
C TRP A 48 -4.99 4.97 -3.81
N GLU A 49 -4.64 6.11 -4.38
CA GLU A 49 -3.96 6.25 -5.66
C GLU A 49 -2.49 6.63 -5.44
N TYR A 50 -1.59 5.93 -6.13
CA TYR A 50 -0.16 6.22 -6.11
C TYR A 50 0.38 6.26 -7.54
N GLU A 51 0.90 7.42 -7.95
CA GLU A 51 1.58 7.63 -9.22
C GLU A 51 2.90 6.85 -9.27
N SER A 52 3.35 6.50 -10.47
CA SER A 52 4.56 5.69 -10.66
C SER A 52 5.83 6.27 -10.04
N GLU A 53 5.88 7.60 -9.93
CA GLU A 53 6.95 8.41 -9.38
C GLU A 53 7.19 8.12 -7.89
N VAL A 54 6.17 7.64 -7.18
CA VAL A 54 6.27 7.31 -5.75
C VAL A 54 6.33 5.81 -5.47
N TRP A 55 6.26 4.93 -6.49
CA TRP A 55 6.23 3.47 -6.28
C TRP A 55 7.48 2.93 -5.58
N LEU A 56 8.66 3.49 -5.89
CA LEU A 56 9.89 3.10 -5.19
C LEU A 56 9.85 3.48 -3.70
N ALA A 57 9.26 4.62 -3.37
CA ALA A 57 9.10 5.04 -1.97
C ALA A 57 8.07 4.16 -1.26
N LEU A 58 6.97 3.82 -1.94
CA LEU A 58 5.95 2.92 -1.44
C LEU A 58 6.51 1.53 -1.14
N GLU A 59 7.24 0.92 -2.08
CA GLU A 59 7.84 -0.42 -1.88
C GLU A 59 8.75 -0.45 -0.64
N ARG A 60 9.66 0.51 -0.50
CA ARG A 60 10.56 0.60 0.65
C ARG A 60 9.81 0.79 1.96
N MET A 61 8.76 1.59 1.94
CA MET A 61 7.91 1.81 3.11
C MET A 61 7.20 0.53 3.52
N LEU A 62 6.58 -0.17 2.58
CA LEU A 62 5.90 -1.44 2.81
C LEU A 62 6.83 -2.51 3.38
N LEU A 63 8.04 -2.64 2.81
CA LEU A 63 9.06 -3.55 3.34
C LEU A 63 9.49 -3.17 4.77
N SER A 64 9.81 -1.89 5.01
CA SER A 64 10.21 -1.42 6.34
C SER A 64 9.17 -1.71 7.41
N PHE A 65 7.89 -1.51 7.09
CA PHE A 65 6.80 -1.82 8.01
C PHE A 65 6.54 -3.33 8.15
N THR A 66 6.78 -4.13 7.11
CA THR A 66 6.74 -5.60 7.18
C THR A 66 7.80 -6.12 8.17
N GLU A 67 9.03 -5.64 8.03
CA GLU A 67 10.17 -6.03 8.87
C GLU A 67 10.02 -5.58 10.34
N SER A 68 9.20 -4.55 10.59
CA SER A 68 8.92 -4.09 11.95
C SER A 68 8.17 -5.11 12.81
N GLY A 69 7.46 -6.07 12.20
CA GLY A 69 6.69 -7.09 12.89
C GLY A 69 5.42 -6.61 13.60
N TYR A 70 5.05 -5.33 13.48
CA TYR A 70 3.87 -4.75 14.15
C TYR A 70 2.58 -4.83 13.32
N LEU A 71 2.69 -5.09 12.02
CA LEU A 71 1.59 -5.20 11.06
C LEU A 71 1.52 -6.62 10.52
N GLY A 72 0.31 -7.08 10.20
CA GLY A 72 0.11 -8.35 9.52
C GLY A 72 0.58 -8.29 8.07
N TYR A 73 0.97 -9.44 7.53
CA TYR A 73 1.44 -9.57 6.14
C TYR A 73 0.48 -8.94 5.11
N LYS A 74 -0.84 -9.11 5.30
CA LYS A 74 -1.85 -8.54 4.41
C LYS A 74 -1.96 -7.02 4.45
N GLU A 75 -1.48 -6.38 5.54
CA GLU A 75 -1.47 -4.92 5.70
C GLU A 75 -0.30 -4.27 4.96
N THR A 76 0.74 -5.02 4.62
CA THR A 76 1.99 -4.48 4.04
C THR A 76 2.37 -5.10 2.70
N MET A 77 1.67 -6.12 2.24
CA MET A 77 1.90 -6.77 0.94
C MET A 77 0.85 -6.34 -0.09
N LEU A 78 1.28 -5.90 -1.27
CA LEU A 78 0.38 -5.65 -2.41
C LEU A 78 -0.05 -6.99 -3.02
N GLU A 79 -1.35 -7.20 -3.20
CA GLU A 79 -1.93 -8.43 -3.74
C GLU A 79 -2.60 -8.08 -5.08
N PHE A 80 -1.99 -8.51 -6.18
CA PHE A 80 -2.48 -8.24 -7.54
C PHE A 80 -3.32 -9.41 -8.05
N PRO A 81 -4.42 -9.15 -8.80
CA PRO A 81 -5.15 -10.23 -9.44
C PRO A 81 -4.30 -10.84 -10.56
N LEU A 82 -4.42 -12.16 -10.78
CA LEU A 82 -3.69 -12.85 -11.85
C LEU A 82 -3.95 -12.25 -13.25
N SER A 83 -5.11 -11.61 -13.46
CA SER A 83 -5.46 -10.92 -14.69
C SER A 83 -4.66 -9.63 -14.95
N GLN A 84 -3.96 -9.08 -13.94
CA GLN A 84 -3.09 -7.92 -14.08
C GLN A 84 -1.89 -8.20 -15.01
N GLY A 85 -1.47 -9.47 -15.13
CA GLY A 85 -0.37 -9.88 -16.01
C GLY A 85 0.98 -9.84 -15.30
N GLU A 86 1.71 -8.73 -15.39
CA GLU A 86 3.03 -8.59 -14.76
C GLU A 86 3.03 -7.53 -13.66
N ILE A 87 3.66 -7.84 -12.52
CA ILE A 87 3.94 -6.86 -11.48
C ILE A 87 5.17 -6.03 -11.90
N PRO A 88 5.07 -4.69 -11.92
CA PRO A 88 6.21 -3.82 -12.22
C PRO A 88 7.40 -4.14 -11.33
N THR A 89 8.60 -4.18 -11.91
CA THR A 89 9.83 -4.58 -11.20
C THR A 89 10.06 -3.80 -9.91
N VAL A 90 9.71 -2.51 -9.89
CA VAL A 90 9.85 -1.62 -8.72
C VAL A 90 8.98 -2.03 -7.53
N LEU A 91 7.87 -2.76 -7.74
CA LEU A 91 6.96 -3.19 -6.70
C LEU A 91 7.17 -4.66 -6.28
N ARG A 92 7.96 -5.45 -7.02
CA ARG A 92 8.00 -6.92 -6.89
C ARG A 92 8.35 -7.43 -5.50
N ASN A 93 9.20 -6.73 -4.75
CA ASN A 93 9.60 -7.19 -3.41
C ASN A 93 8.48 -7.02 -2.37
N ALA A 94 7.55 -6.10 -2.61
CA ALA A 94 6.41 -5.81 -1.73
C ALA A 94 5.08 -6.21 -2.40
N ALA A 95 5.12 -7.17 -3.31
CA ALA A 95 3.95 -7.61 -4.05
C ALA A 95 3.88 -9.13 -4.23
N THR A 96 2.65 -9.63 -4.32
CA THR A 96 2.29 -11.01 -4.60
C THR A 96 1.05 -11.06 -5.48
N TRP A 97 0.68 -12.26 -5.92
CA TRP A 97 -0.61 -12.56 -6.53
C TRP A 97 -1.64 -12.89 -5.45
N GLU A 98 -2.92 -12.55 -5.70
CA GLU A 98 -4.09 -12.99 -4.90
C GLU A 98 -4.26 -14.51 -4.90
#